data_AF-A0A0R3RNA1-F1
#
_entry.id   AF-A0A0R3RNA1-F1
#
_cell.length_a   1.000
_cell.length_b   1.000
_cell.length_c   1.000
_cell.angle_alpha   90.00
_cell.angle_beta   90.00
_cell.angle_gamma   90.00
#
_symmetry.space_group_name_H-M   'P 1'
#
loop_
_entity.id
_entity.type
_entity.pdbx_description
1 polymer ?
#
loop_
_entity_poly.entity_id
_entity_poly.type
_entity_poly.pdbx_seq_one_letter_code
_entity_poly.pdbx_strand_id
1 'polypeptide(L)'
;MNGRKNDDEIHLNGSQSITNRSFGVVYLELNDEVKRALLPPSVHSIDTVRALFLRCFPQLTSQYLSLPYVKIYIQEPSKGQLFYELDDLSCITLSKDSFIFFFVLVF
;
A
#
# COMPACT_ATOMS: atom_id res chain seq x y z
N MET A 1 59.51 -11.42 -21.61
CA MET A 1 58.77 -12.17 -20.58
C MET A 1 57.95 -11.17 -19.78
N ASN A 2 56.64 -11.44 -19.66
CA ASN A 2 55.65 -10.92 -18.71
C ASN A 2 55.42 -9.39 -18.73
N GLY A 3 54.31 -8.84 -19.20
CA GLY A 3 52.95 -9.38 -19.20
C GLY A 3 52.35 -9.25 -17.79
N ARG A 4 51.62 -8.15 -17.56
CA ARG A 4 50.29 -8.08 -16.92
C ARG A 4 49.91 -6.60 -16.69
N LYS A 5 48.91 -6.15 -17.46
CA LYS A 5 48.01 -5.06 -17.08
C LYS A 5 47.35 -5.47 -15.76
N ASN A 6 47.34 -4.57 -14.78
CA ASN A 6 46.38 -4.64 -13.67
C ASN A 6 45.57 -3.35 -13.75
N ASP A 7 44.48 -3.47 -14.49
CA ASP A 7 43.35 -2.55 -14.50
C ASP A 7 42.64 -2.71 -13.15
N ASP A 8 43.07 -1.94 -12.14
CA ASP A 8 42.34 -1.82 -10.87
C ASP A 8 41.15 -0.85 -11.04
N GLU A 9 40.30 -1.13 -12.03
CA GLU A 9 38.96 -0.56 -12.14
C GLU A 9 38.17 -1.06 -10.92
N ILE A 10 38.13 -0.23 -9.88
CA ILE A 10 37.23 -0.40 -8.75
C ILE A 10 35.79 -0.39 -9.29
N HIS A 11 35.30 -1.58 -9.59
CA HIS A 11 33.90 -1.83 -9.86
C HIS A 11 33.11 -1.28 -8.68
N LEU A 12 32.39 -0.18 -8.90
CA LEU A 12 31.36 0.32 -8.02
C LEU A 12 30.34 -0.82 -7.87
N ASN A 13 30.55 -1.64 -6.86
CA ASN A 13 29.72 -2.79 -6.55
C ASN A 13 28.32 -2.25 -6.26
N GLY A 14 27.46 -2.43 -7.27
CA GLY A 14 26.01 -2.34 -7.20
C GLY A 14 25.51 -1.22 -6.32
N SER A 15 25.01 -0.17 -6.95
CA SER A 15 23.71 0.36 -6.56
C SER A 15 22.88 -0.84 -6.10
N GLN A 16 22.70 -1.02 -4.79
CA GLN A 16 21.71 -1.93 -4.29
C GLN A 16 20.44 -1.33 -4.88
N SER A 17 20.05 -1.91 -6.02
CA SER A 17 18.76 -1.78 -6.61
C SER A 17 17.85 -1.76 -5.40
N ILE A 18 17.29 -0.59 -5.10
CA ILE A 18 16.08 -0.47 -4.28
C ILE A 18 15.10 -1.24 -5.12
N THR A 19 15.17 -2.57 -4.96
CA THR A 19 14.59 -3.52 -5.87
C THR A 19 13.15 -3.19 -5.81
N ASN A 20 12.70 -2.74 -6.98
CA ASN A 20 11.39 -2.33 -7.41
C ASN A 20 10.33 -3.32 -6.90
N ARG A 21 10.16 -3.40 -5.58
CA ARG A 21 9.06 -4.03 -4.87
C ARG A 21 7.93 -3.10 -5.18
N SER A 22 7.35 -3.32 -6.35
CA SER A 22 6.35 -2.48 -6.97
C SER A 22 5.30 -2.19 -5.91
N PHE A 23 5.22 -0.94 -5.45
CA PHE A 23 4.17 -0.53 -4.54
C PHE A 23 2.84 -0.68 -5.27
N GLY A 24 1.85 -1.28 -4.62
CA GLY A 24 0.50 -1.32 -5.16
C GLY A 24 -0.08 0.08 -5.13
N VAL A 25 -0.72 0.53 -6.21
CA VAL A 25 -1.45 1.81 -6.19
C VAL A 25 -2.84 1.53 -5.63
N VAL A 26 -3.23 2.30 -4.61
CA VAL A 26 -4.55 2.20 -3.98
C VAL A 26 -5.21 3.56 -3.89
N TYR A 27 -6.53 3.54 -3.80
CA TYR A 27 -7.34 4.73 -3.60
C TYR A 27 -8.02 4.65 -2.24
N LEU A 28 -8.02 5.76 -1.52
CA LEU A 28 -8.63 5.91 -0.21
C LEU A 28 -9.76 6.94 -0.36
N GLU A 29 -10.96 6.61 0.05
CA GLU A 29 -12.11 7.51 0.02
C GLU A 29 -12.62 7.79 1.44
N LEU A 30 -12.85 9.08 1.73
CA LEU A 30 -13.41 9.58 2.98
C LEU A 30 -14.25 10.82 2.69
N ASN A 31 -15.55 10.81 3.04
CA ASN A 31 -16.46 11.96 2.89
C ASN A 31 -16.39 12.63 1.50
N ASP A 32 -16.60 11.86 0.43
CA ASP A 32 -16.51 12.27 -0.98
C ASP A 32 -15.11 12.70 -1.46
N GLU A 33 -14.08 12.61 -0.59
CA GLU A 33 -12.70 12.89 -0.97
C GLU A 33 -11.93 11.60 -1.28
N VAL A 34 -11.45 11.48 -2.51
CA VAL A 34 -10.62 10.35 -2.97
C VAL A 34 -9.16 10.77 -3.05
N LYS A 35 -8.27 10.00 -2.42
CA LYS A 35 -6.82 10.19 -2.47
C LYS A 35 -6.10 8.93 -2.93
N ARG A 36 -5.10 9.10 -3.79
CA ARG A 36 -4.24 7.99 -4.25
C ARG A 36 -3.06 7.82 -3.29
N ALA A 37 -2.81 6.59 -2.87
CA ALA A 37 -1.70 6.23 -2.00
C ALA A 37 -0.91 5.03 -2.54
N LEU A 38 0.31 4.87 -2.05
CA LEU A 38 1.14 3.70 -2.32
C LEU A 38 0.98 2.71 -1.18
N LEU A 39 0.47 1.54 -1.50
CA LEU A 39 0.37 0.43 -0.57
C LEU A 39 1.71 -0.33 -0.57
N PRO A 40 2.27 -0.62 0.62
CA PRO A 40 3.41 -1.51 0.74
C PRO A 40 3.15 -2.85 0.05
N PRO A 41 4.19 -3.51 -0.48
CA PRO A 41 4.08 -4.79 -1.18
C PRO A 41 3.55 -5.93 -0.30
N SER A 42 3.52 -5.74 1.02
CA SER A 42 3.07 -6.72 2.00
C SER A 42 2.25 -6.02 3.08
N VAL A 43 0.94 -6.20 3.04
CA VAL A 43 0.02 -5.69 4.06
C VAL A 43 -0.44 -6.88 4.89
N HIS A 44 -0.05 -6.90 6.15
CA HIS A 44 -0.39 -7.97 7.08
C HIS A 44 -1.40 -7.54 8.14
N SER A 45 -1.75 -6.26 8.21
CA SER A 45 -2.57 -5.70 9.28
C SER A 45 -3.32 -4.44 8.83
N ILE A 46 -4.52 -4.24 9.39
CA ILE A 46 -5.40 -3.09 9.12
C ILE A 46 -4.71 -1.78 9.50
N ASP A 47 -3.78 -1.83 10.45
CA ASP A 47 -3.01 -0.67 10.89
C ASP A 47 -2.20 -0.04 9.76
N THR A 48 -1.79 -0.82 8.75
CA THR A 48 -1.14 -0.25 7.56
C THR A 48 -2.11 0.61 6.76
N VAL A 49 -3.34 0.14 6.58
CA VAL A 49 -4.40 0.88 5.87
C VAL A 49 -4.85 2.09 6.68
N ARG A 50 -5.03 1.94 7.99
CA ARG A 50 -5.31 3.06 8.91
C ARG A 50 -4.22 4.12 8.84
N ALA A 51 -2.95 3.73 8.87
CA ALA A 51 -1.83 4.66 8.74
C ALA A 51 -1.85 5.42 7.40
N LEU A 52 -2.25 4.76 6.30
CA LEU A 52 -2.44 5.43 5.02
C LEU A 52 -3.58 6.48 5.08
N PHE A 53 -4.71 6.15 5.71
CA PHE A 53 -5.79 7.11 5.92
C PHE A 53 -5.33 8.31 6.77
N LEU A 54 -4.67 8.08 7.91
CA LEU A 54 -4.14 9.16 8.75
C LEU A 54 -3.12 10.04 8.02
N ARG A 55 -2.31 9.44 7.14
CA ARG A 55 -1.32 10.15 6.33
C ARG A 55 -1.95 10.98 5.21
N CYS A 56 -2.99 10.47 4.58
CA CYS A 56 -3.65 11.11 3.45
C CYS A 56 -4.70 12.15 3.89
N PHE A 57 -5.34 11.95 5.04
CA PHE A 57 -6.42 12.80 5.56
C PHE A 57 -6.02 13.39 6.92
N PRO A 58 -5.40 14.58 6.96
CA PRO A 58 -4.88 15.16 8.21
C PRO A 58 -5.98 15.52 9.22
N GLN A 59 -7.24 15.64 8.79
CA GLN A 59 -8.38 15.81 9.69
C GLN A 59 -8.77 14.52 10.45
N LEU A 60 -8.28 13.37 10.00
CA LEU A 60 -8.60 12.07 10.57
C LEU A 60 -7.66 11.76 11.73
N THR A 61 -8.21 11.16 12.80
CA THR A 61 -7.43 10.77 13.97
C THR A 61 -7.48 9.26 14.17
N SER A 62 -6.44 8.70 14.79
CA SER A 62 -6.42 7.26 15.11
C SER A 62 -7.56 6.88 16.06
N GLN A 63 -7.99 7.80 16.93
CA GLN A 63 -9.14 7.61 17.80
C GLN A 63 -10.43 7.47 16.99
N TYR A 64 -10.62 8.30 15.97
CA TYR A 64 -11.78 8.21 15.09
C TYR A 64 -11.84 6.86 14.36
N LEU A 65 -10.72 6.40 13.79
CA LEU A 65 -10.63 5.10 13.13
C LEU A 65 -10.76 3.89 14.07
N SER A 66 -10.70 4.11 15.38
CA SER A 66 -10.87 3.08 16.41
C SER A 66 -12.31 3.01 16.94
N LEU A 67 -13.19 3.91 16.51
CA LEU A 67 -14.58 3.92 16.95
C LEU A 67 -15.30 2.67 16.39
N PRO A 68 -16.14 1.99 17.19
CA PRO A 68 -16.78 0.74 16.79
C PRO A 68 -17.75 0.86 15.62
N TYR A 69 -18.22 2.08 15.35
CA TYR A 69 -19.10 2.42 14.23
C TYR A 69 -18.34 2.91 12.98
N VAL A 70 -17.01 3.03 13.05
CA VAL A 70 -16.16 3.41 11.91
C VAL A 70 -15.50 2.15 11.36
N LYS A 71 -15.78 1.85 10.10
CA LYS A 71 -15.29 0.64 9.44
C LYS A 71 -14.58 0.97 8.14
N ILE A 72 -13.50 0.24 7.86
CA ILE A 72 -12.77 0.33 6.59
C ILE A 72 -13.22 -0.83 5.71
N TYR A 73 -13.60 -0.51 4.48
CA TYR A 73 -14.01 -1.48 3.47
C TYR A 73 -13.03 -1.50 2.30
N ILE A 74 -12.92 -2.66 1.65
CA ILE A 74 -12.30 -2.79 0.35
C ILE A 74 -13.35 -3.01 -0.72
N GLN A 75 -13.16 -2.33 -1.84
CA GLN A 75 -13.75 -2.68 -3.12
C GLN A 75 -12.66 -3.11 -4.09
N GLU A 76 -12.79 -4.32 -4.64
CA GLU A 76 -12.02 -4.78 -5.79
C GLU A 76 -12.91 -4.68 -7.04
N PRO A 77 -12.68 -3.72 -7.96
CA PRO A 77 -13.56 -3.47 -9.10
C PRO A 77 -13.67 -4.69 -10.03
N SER A 78 -12.63 -5.52 -10.08
CA SER A 78 -12.61 -6.76 -10.85
C SER A 78 -13.58 -7.84 -10.34
N LYS A 79 -13.99 -7.78 -9.07
CA LYS A 79 -14.92 -8.74 -8.44
C LYS A 79 -16.35 -8.19 -8.30
N GLY A 80 -16.64 -7.02 -8.87
CA GLY A 80 -17.96 -6.39 -8.82
C GLY A 80 -18.19 -5.54 -7.56
N GLN A 81 -19.46 -5.35 -7.18
CA GLN A 81 -19.88 -4.46 -6.08
C GLN A 81 -19.82 -5.12 -4.69
N LEU A 82 -18.89 -6.06 -4.50
CA LEU A 82 -18.68 -6.72 -3.22
C LEU A 82 -17.76 -5.85 -2.35
N PHE A 83 -18.30 -5.38 -1.24
CA PHE A 83 -17.56 -4.64 -0.21
C PHE A 83 -17.18 -5.61 0.91
N TYR A 84 -15.88 -5.77 1.12
CA TYR A 84 -15.37 -6.60 2.21
C TYR A 84 -14.98 -5.69 3.38
N GLU A 85 -15.55 -5.94 4.55
CA GLU A 85 -15.04 -5.35 5.78
C GLU A 85 -13.63 -5.86 6.02
N LEU A 86 -12.73 -4.94 6.35
CA LEU A 86 -11.31 -5.20 6.51
C LEU A 86 -10.97 -5.85 7.85
N ASP A 87 -11.66 -6.92 8.25
CA ASP A 87 -11.36 -7.64 9.50
C ASP A 87 -10.26 -8.70 9.29
N ASP A 88 -10.27 -9.38 8.14
CA ASP A 88 -9.27 -10.41 7.80
C ASP A 88 -8.57 -10.11 6.46
N LEU A 89 -7.32 -9.66 6.56
CA LEU A 89 -6.50 -9.20 5.44
C LEU A 89 -5.81 -10.32 4.67
N SER A 90 -6.01 -11.58 5.05
CA SER A 90 -5.42 -12.75 4.38
C SER A 90 -5.80 -12.83 2.90
N CYS A 91 -6.88 -12.15 2.48
CA CYS A 91 -7.36 -12.14 1.10
C CYS A 91 -6.74 -11.06 0.20
N ILE A 92 -5.98 -10.06 0.71
CA ILE A 92 -5.34 -9.07 -0.19
C ILE A 92 -4.06 -9.65 -0.77
N THR A 93 -4.21 -10.48 -1.80
CA THR A 93 -3.12 -10.74 -2.72
C THR A 93 -3.14 -9.62 -3.76
N LEU A 94 -2.20 -8.67 -3.65
CA LEU A 94 -2.02 -7.58 -4.60
C LEU A 94 -1.75 -8.14 -6.00
N SER A 95 -2.81 -8.33 -6.79
CA SER A 95 -2.65 -8.45 -8.24
C SER A 95 -2.16 -7.09 -8.72
N LYS A 96 -1.00 -7.06 -9.39
CA LYS A 96 -0.30 -5.82 -9.76
C LYS A 96 -1.10 -4.89 -10.69
N ASP A 97 -2.19 -5.41 -11.25
CA ASP A 97 -3.05 -4.72 -12.21
C ASP A 97 -4.43 -4.35 -11.63
N SER A 98 -4.72 -4.71 -10.39
CA SER A 98 -6.01 -4.40 -9.75
C SER A 98 -5.95 -3.07 -9.01
N PHE A 99 -6.81 -2.14 -9.41
CA PHE A 99 -7.05 -0.91 -8.63
C PHE A 99 -7.84 -1.28 -7.38
N ILE A 100 -7.21 -1.19 -6.20
CA ILE A 100 -7.90 -1.44 -4.93
C ILE A 100 -8.40 -0.10 -4.37
N PHE A 101 -9.67 -0.06 -4.02
CA PHE A 101 -10.27 1.08 -3.34
C PHE A 101 -10.58 0.73 -1.89
N PHE A 102 -10.22 1.63 -0.98
CA PHE A 102 -10.57 1.59 0.43
C PHE A 102 -11.54 2.70 0.76
N PHE A 103 -12.58 2.40 1.53
CA PHE A 103 -13.62 3.36 1.92
C PHE A 103 -13.81 3.34 3.43
N VAL A 104 -14.05 4.50 4.03
CA VAL A 104 -14.48 4.60 5.43
C VAL A 104 -15.99 4.78 5.48
N LEU A 105 -16.70 3.85 6.14
CA LEU A 105 -18.13 3.96 6.42
C LEU A 105 -18.38 4.17 7.92
N VAL A 106 -19.38 4.98 8.22
CA VAL A 106 -19.85 5.33 9.57
C VAL A 106 -21.29 4.83 9.69
N PHE A 107 -21.58 3.99 10.70
CA PHE A 107 -22.90 3.38 10.93
C PHE A 107 -23.63 3.99 12.13
#